data_AF-A0A3S0S2S3-F1
#
_entry.id   AF-A0A3S0S2S3-F1
#
_cell.length_a   1.000
_cell.length_b   1.000
_cell.length_c   1.000
_cell.angle_alpha   90.00
_cell.angle_beta   90.00
_cell.angle_gamma   90.00
#
_symmetry.space_group_name_H-M   'P 1'
#
loop_
_entity.id
_entity.type
_entity.pdbx_description
1 polymer ?
#
loop_
_entity_poly.entity_id
_entity_poly.type
_entity_poly.pdbx_seq_one_letter_code
_entity_poly.pdbx_strand_id
1 'polypeptide(L)'
;MTLAYAGEFDAVLPSAAAATMHVADYEFGGFDTAGTAVDMRRLEAPLSPVITAELEGAVEYLGVDAEVLLIAALGRAIERVIGPGRAAVDVAAAKERSGGGLAVIRRLEVEAASASDVDATAMVQAVRGALAAAAADPNDVADVLFSYGMSAIDGEHPGPAHTLEVRAFHADDALHVDWWYARHQFEPYTVEELAEQFSYAVIELASEALPVAE
;
A
#
# COMPACT_ATOMS: atom_id res chain seq x y z
N MET A 1 50.02 23.09 19.03
CA MET A 1 49.03 22.76 20.07
C MET A 1 47.83 22.12 19.38
N THR A 2 47.62 20.86 19.76
CA THR A 2 46.71 19.75 19.42
C THR A 2 45.33 20.00 18.75
N LEU A 3 44.94 19.01 17.93
CA LEU A 3 43.65 18.68 17.27
C LEU A 3 42.49 18.27 18.22
N ALA A 4 41.23 18.45 17.77
CA ALA A 4 40.06 17.53 17.83
C ALA A 4 38.86 18.24 17.12
N TYR A 5 38.20 17.81 16.03
CA TYR A 5 37.37 16.64 15.63
C TYR A 5 35.92 16.56 16.20
N ALA A 6 34.95 16.48 15.26
CA ALA A 6 33.51 16.06 15.31
C ALA A 6 32.53 16.89 16.16
N GLY A 7 31.22 16.98 15.90
CA GLY A 7 30.31 16.51 14.83
C GLY A 7 29.36 17.68 14.48
N GLU A 8 28.41 17.60 13.56
CA GLU A 8 27.35 16.62 13.40
C GLU A 8 26.75 16.91 12.01
N PHE A 9 26.70 15.91 11.13
CA PHE A 9 25.99 16.03 9.87
C PHE A 9 24.50 15.92 10.19
N ASP A 10 23.82 17.06 10.22
CA ASP A 10 22.37 17.11 10.24
C ASP A 10 21.89 16.53 8.90
N ALA A 11 21.60 15.22 8.91
CA ALA A 11 21.00 14.54 7.78
C ALA A 11 19.58 15.09 7.66
N VAL A 12 19.42 16.10 6.80
CA VAL A 12 18.12 16.55 6.33
C VAL A 12 17.41 15.32 5.77
N LEU A 13 16.41 14.83 6.51
CA LEU A 13 15.53 13.76 6.07
C LEU A 13 15.00 14.17 4.69
N PRO A 14 15.10 13.32 3.65
CA PRO A 14 14.55 13.65 2.36
C PRO A 14 13.06 13.94 2.55
N SER A 15 12.65 15.16 2.21
CA SER A 15 11.26 15.52 1.95
C SER A 15 10.65 14.39 1.12
N ALA A 16 9.47 13.89 1.51
CA ALA A 16 8.75 12.88 0.75
C ALA A 16 8.71 13.33 -0.72
N ALA A 17 9.50 12.65 -1.57
CA ALA A 17 9.56 12.97 -2.98
C ALA A 17 8.21 12.58 -3.59
N ALA A 18 7.67 13.44 -4.45
CA ALA A 18 6.40 13.22 -5.12
C ALA A 18 6.39 11.89 -5.89
N ALA A 19 5.19 11.35 -6.11
CA ALA A 19 4.98 10.18 -6.96
C ALA A 19 5.65 10.36 -8.32
N THR A 20 6.24 9.26 -8.81
CA THR A 20 6.96 9.23 -10.08
C THR A 20 6.39 8.22 -11.07
N MET A 21 5.39 7.44 -10.66
CA MET A 21 4.79 6.39 -11.50
C MET A 21 3.26 6.36 -11.38
N HIS A 22 2.62 5.90 -12.44
CA HIS A 22 1.21 5.52 -12.47
C HIS A 22 1.06 4.02 -12.29
N VAL A 23 0.03 3.59 -11.55
CA VAL A 23 -0.30 2.17 -11.36
C VAL A 23 -1.52 1.85 -12.22
N ALA A 24 -1.29 1.62 -13.51
CA ALA A 24 -2.27 1.25 -14.52
C ALA A 24 -1.55 0.74 -15.78
N ASP A 25 -2.20 -0.08 -16.61
CA ASP A 25 -1.67 -0.47 -17.92
C ASP A 25 -1.79 0.67 -18.94
N TYR A 26 -2.82 1.50 -18.80
CA TYR A 26 -3.15 2.59 -19.72
C TYR A 26 -3.11 3.95 -19.01
N GLU A 27 -2.43 4.93 -19.64
CA GLU A 27 -2.35 6.30 -19.11
C GLU A 27 -3.74 6.95 -18.97
N PHE A 28 -3.92 7.68 -17.87
CA PHE A 28 -5.06 8.54 -17.66
C PHE A 28 -4.97 9.76 -18.61
N GLY A 29 -5.60 9.70 -19.78
CA GLY A 29 -5.49 10.80 -20.75
C GLY A 29 -6.18 10.66 -22.11
N GLY A 30 -6.82 9.53 -22.41
CA GLY A 30 -7.59 9.37 -23.67
C GLY A 30 -9.08 9.68 -23.56
N PHE A 31 -9.65 9.61 -22.36
CA PHE A 31 -11.08 9.71 -22.12
C PHE A 31 -11.34 10.57 -20.89
N ASP A 32 -12.13 11.63 -21.05
CA ASP A 32 -12.71 12.38 -19.94
C ASP A 32 -13.69 11.45 -19.20
N THR A 33 -13.25 10.87 -18.09
CA THR A 33 -14.06 10.01 -17.22
C THR A 33 -14.80 10.81 -16.15
N ALA A 34 -14.66 12.14 -16.13
CA ALA A 34 -15.39 12.99 -15.20
C ALA A 34 -16.91 12.84 -15.44
N GLY A 35 -17.60 12.19 -14.50
CA GLY A 35 -19.04 11.96 -14.56
C GLY A 35 -19.48 10.70 -15.30
N THR A 36 -18.56 9.86 -15.75
CA THR A 36 -18.89 8.50 -16.22
C THR A 36 -18.68 7.54 -15.06
N ALA A 37 -19.73 6.79 -14.67
CA ALA A 37 -19.56 5.67 -13.75
C ALA A 37 -18.59 4.68 -14.39
N VAL A 38 -17.33 4.70 -13.93
CA VAL A 38 -16.35 3.75 -14.40
C VAL A 38 -16.79 2.37 -13.92
N ASP A 39 -16.87 1.46 -14.87
CA ASP A 39 -17.12 0.06 -14.57
C ASP A 39 -15.89 -0.51 -13.84
N MET A 40 -16.05 -0.69 -12.53
CA MET A 40 -15.08 -1.35 -11.67
C MET A 40 -15.34 -2.84 -11.69
N ARG A 41 -14.28 -3.63 -11.86
CA ARG A 41 -14.33 -5.09 -11.71
C ARG A 41 -13.66 -5.49 -10.41
N ARG A 42 -14.27 -6.44 -9.71
CA ARG A 42 -13.66 -7.08 -8.53
C ARG A 42 -12.89 -8.32 -8.94
N LEU A 43 -11.69 -8.47 -8.39
CA LEU A 43 -10.98 -9.72 -8.22
C LEU A 43 -10.87 -10.00 -6.72
N GLU A 44 -11.41 -11.13 -6.27
CA GLU A 44 -11.24 -11.62 -4.90
C GLU A 44 -10.00 -12.50 -4.84
N ALA A 45 -9.02 -12.12 -4.03
CA ALA A 45 -7.77 -12.85 -3.86
C ALA A 45 -7.42 -12.93 -2.37
N PRO A 46 -8.12 -13.78 -1.58
CA PRO A 46 -7.83 -13.91 -0.16
C PRO A 46 -6.43 -14.50 0.07
N LEU A 47 -5.75 -14.03 1.11
CA LEU A 47 -4.56 -14.71 1.61
C LEU A 47 -4.98 -16.05 2.20
N SER A 48 -4.21 -17.10 1.93
CA SER A 48 -4.49 -18.40 2.55
C SER A 48 -4.46 -18.28 4.09
N PRO A 49 -5.15 -19.18 4.83
CA PRO A 49 -5.10 -19.17 6.30
C PRO A 49 -3.67 -19.26 6.86
N VAL A 50 -2.79 -19.96 6.16
CA VAL A 50 -1.36 -20.05 6.53
C VAL A 50 -0.69 -18.69 6.39
N ILE A 51 -0.83 -18.03 5.22
CA ILE A 51 -0.23 -16.69 5.01
C ILE A 51 -0.83 -15.66 5.98
N THR A 52 -2.13 -15.76 6.27
CA THR A 52 -2.78 -14.90 7.27
C THR A 52 -2.15 -15.08 8.64
N ALA A 53 -1.94 -16.32 9.10
CA ALA A 53 -1.29 -16.60 10.37
C ALA A 53 0.18 -16.13 10.40
N GLU A 54 0.93 -16.28 9.30
CA GLU A 54 2.30 -15.77 9.19
C GLU A 54 2.35 -14.24 9.30
N LEU A 55 1.42 -13.54 8.63
CA LEU A 55 1.27 -12.08 8.75
C LEU A 55 0.98 -11.66 10.19
N GLU A 56 0.04 -12.34 10.86
CA GLU A 56 -0.32 -12.04 12.25
C GLU A 56 0.86 -12.27 13.21
N GLY A 57 1.60 -13.37 13.02
CA GLY A 57 2.81 -13.65 13.78
C GLY A 57 3.90 -12.59 13.55
N ALA A 58 4.08 -12.14 12.31
CA ALA A 58 5.03 -11.08 11.97
C ALA A 58 4.63 -9.72 12.57
N VAL A 59 3.33 -9.39 12.57
CA VAL A 59 2.79 -8.19 13.25
C VAL A 59 3.18 -8.18 14.72
N GLU A 60 2.98 -9.31 15.43
CA GLU A 60 3.37 -9.44 16.83
C GLU A 60 4.89 -9.37 17.02
N TYR A 61 5.64 -10.09 16.19
CA TYR A 61 7.11 -10.18 16.29
C TYR A 61 7.81 -8.85 16.03
N LEU A 62 7.35 -8.09 15.03
CA LEU A 62 7.95 -6.82 14.61
C LEU A 62 7.41 -5.62 15.40
N GLY A 63 6.27 -5.76 16.06
CA GLY A 63 5.61 -4.67 16.78
C GLY A 63 5.12 -3.55 15.86
N VAL A 64 4.58 -3.90 14.68
CA VAL A 64 4.04 -2.96 13.69
C VAL A 64 2.59 -3.30 13.34
N ASP A 65 1.80 -2.32 12.92
CA ASP A 65 0.43 -2.58 12.47
C ASP A 65 0.41 -3.43 11.18
N ALA A 66 -0.58 -4.32 11.03
CA ALA A 66 -0.78 -5.10 9.81
C ALA A 66 -0.84 -4.23 8.54
N GLU A 67 -1.42 -3.03 8.66
CA GLU A 67 -1.47 -2.02 7.58
C GLU A 67 -0.08 -1.66 7.05
N VAL A 68 0.95 -1.60 7.91
CA VAL A 68 2.34 -1.31 7.50
C VAL A 68 2.90 -2.44 6.64
N LEU A 69 2.74 -3.69 7.07
CA LEU A 69 3.23 -4.85 6.33
C LEU A 69 2.50 -5.02 4.99
N LEU A 70 1.18 -4.81 4.97
CA LEU A 70 0.38 -4.93 3.76
C LEU A 70 0.71 -3.82 2.75
N ILE A 71 0.92 -2.57 3.18
CA ILE A 71 1.33 -1.48 2.28
C ILE A 71 2.76 -1.73 1.76
N ALA A 72 3.67 -2.22 2.60
CA ALA A 72 5.01 -2.62 2.16
C ALA A 72 4.94 -3.75 1.12
N ALA A 73 4.07 -4.75 1.33
CA ALA A 73 3.84 -5.84 0.39
C ALA A 73 3.27 -5.32 -0.94
N LEU A 74 2.38 -4.33 -0.90
CA LEU A 74 1.86 -3.66 -2.08
C LEU A 74 2.96 -2.95 -2.88
N GLY A 75 3.85 -2.22 -2.22
CA GLY A 75 5.01 -1.59 -2.89
C GLY A 75 5.90 -2.62 -3.60
N ARG A 76 6.17 -3.75 -2.95
CA ARG A 76 6.93 -4.85 -3.54
C ARG A 76 6.21 -5.53 -4.71
N ALA A 77 4.89 -5.70 -4.62
CA ALA A 77 4.08 -6.24 -5.71
C ALA A 77 4.07 -5.29 -6.92
N ILE A 78 3.90 -4.00 -6.69
CA ILE A 78 3.96 -2.98 -7.75
C ILE A 78 5.33 -3.00 -8.43
N GLU A 79 6.43 -3.11 -7.66
CA GLU A 79 7.76 -3.20 -8.26
C GLU A 79 7.91 -4.41 -9.18
N ARG A 80 7.45 -5.58 -8.76
CA ARG A 80 7.57 -6.82 -9.53
C ARG A 80 6.75 -6.83 -10.80
N VAL A 81 5.58 -6.19 -10.79
CA VAL A 81 4.62 -6.24 -11.90
C VAL A 81 4.72 -5.03 -12.81
N ILE A 82 4.83 -3.83 -12.24
CA ILE A 82 4.83 -2.56 -12.98
C ILE A 82 6.25 -2.04 -13.17
N GLY A 83 7.10 -2.20 -12.16
CA GLY A 83 8.50 -1.75 -12.17
C GLY A 83 8.83 -0.78 -11.05
N PRO A 84 10.11 -0.39 -10.92
CA PRO A 84 10.56 0.44 -9.81
C PRO A 84 10.08 1.88 -9.93
N GLY A 85 9.79 2.51 -8.79
CA GLY A 85 9.30 3.89 -8.73
C GLY A 85 8.71 4.28 -7.39
N ARG A 86 7.96 5.40 -7.36
CA ARG A 86 7.18 5.84 -6.19
C ARG A 86 5.73 6.01 -6.60
N ALA A 87 4.85 5.21 -6.00
CA ALA A 87 3.41 5.27 -6.24
C ALA A 87 2.74 6.10 -5.13
N ALA A 88 1.89 7.04 -5.52
CA ALA A 88 0.96 7.66 -4.59
C ALA A 88 -0.10 6.62 -4.20
N VAL A 89 -0.29 6.42 -2.90
CA VAL A 89 -1.29 5.53 -2.33
C VAL A 89 -2.09 6.30 -1.29
N ASP A 90 -3.39 6.39 -1.53
CA ASP A 90 -4.33 6.86 -0.53
C ASP A 90 -4.64 5.72 0.43
N VAL A 91 -4.53 5.98 1.74
CA VAL A 91 -4.73 4.99 2.79
C VAL A 91 -5.94 5.39 3.60
N ALA A 92 -7.00 4.58 3.53
CA ALA A 92 -8.22 4.76 4.30
C ALA A 92 -8.22 3.86 5.54
N ALA A 93 -8.18 4.49 6.73
CA ALA A 93 -8.27 3.78 7.99
C ALA A 93 -9.73 3.57 8.44
N ALA A 94 -10.00 2.43 9.09
CA ALA A 94 -11.30 2.14 9.69
C ALA A 94 -11.71 3.21 10.73
N LYS A 95 -13.02 3.46 10.79
CA LYS A 95 -13.71 4.56 11.50
C LYS A 95 -13.38 4.66 13.00
N GLU A 96 -13.03 3.55 13.65
CA GLU A 96 -12.77 3.49 15.10
C GLU A 96 -11.40 4.08 15.50
N ARG A 97 -10.43 4.17 14.58
CA ARG A 97 -9.11 4.77 14.87
C ARG A 97 -9.07 6.30 14.74
N SER A 98 -10.07 6.90 14.09
CA SER A 98 -10.02 8.30 13.65
C SER A 98 -10.93 9.25 14.45
N GLY A 99 -11.73 8.74 15.41
CA GLY A 99 -12.55 9.57 16.31
C GLY A 99 -13.60 10.48 15.64
N GLY A 100 -13.85 10.34 14.34
CA GLY A 100 -14.68 11.23 13.53
C GLY A 100 -15.53 10.49 12.48
N GLY A 101 -16.63 11.11 12.04
CA GLY A 101 -17.72 10.49 11.28
C GLY A 101 -17.41 10.02 9.85
N LEU A 102 -16.22 10.31 9.30
CA LEU A 102 -15.75 9.93 7.95
C LEU A 102 -14.35 9.30 8.06
N ALA A 103 -14.05 8.33 7.19
CA ALA A 103 -12.72 7.74 7.09
C ALA A 103 -11.70 8.84 6.76
N VAL A 104 -10.61 8.93 7.53
CA VAL A 104 -9.51 9.83 7.22
C VAL A 104 -8.66 9.15 6.15
N ILE A 105 -8.61 9.75 4.97
CA ILE A 105 -7.73 9.33 3.88
C ILE A 105 -6.41 10.06 4.05
N ARG A 106 -5.31 9.31 4.13
CA ARG A 106 -3.93 9.83 4.21
C ARG A 106 -3.19 9.46 2.94
N ARG A 107 -2.40 10.38 2.37
CA ARG A 107 -1.56 10.07 1.21
C ARG A 107 -0.18 9.60 1.64
N LEU A 108 0.23 8.46 1.12
CA LEU A 108 1.57 7.90 1.25
C LEU A 108 2.24 7.83 -0.12
N GLU A 109 3.52 8.14 -0.14
CA GLU A 109 4.40 7.84 -1.27
C GLU A 109 5.08 6.50 -0.99
N VAL A 110 4.56 5.45 -1.62
CA VAL A 110 5.03 4.07 -1.42
C VAL A 110 6.13 3.77 -2.43
N GLU A 111 7.29 3.38 -1.93
CA GLU A 111 8.42 2.99 -2.76
C GLU A 111 8.18 1.60 -3.36
N ALA A 112 8.19 1.51 -4.68
CA ALA A 112 8.24 0.28 -5.43
C ALA A 112 9.72 -0.02 -5.71
N ALA A 113 10.34 -0.81 -4.84
CA ALA A 113 11.76 -1.17 -4.94
C ALA A 113 11.99 -2.67 -4.77
N SER A 114 13.02 -3.16 -5.46
CA SER A 114 13.43 -4.56 -5.44
C SER A 114 14.07 -4.93 -4.09
N ALA A 115 14.11 -6.23 -3.77
CA ALA A 115 14.71 -6.72 -2.52
C ALA A 115 16.22 -6.50 -2.43
N SER A 116 16.88 -6.38 -3.59
CA SER A 116 18.28 -6.00 -3.67
C SER A 116 18.54 -4.53 -3.35
N ASP A 117 17.57 -3.65 -3.62
CA ASP A 117 17.73 -2.21 -3.40
C ASP A 117 17.26 -1.79 -2.01
N VAL A 118 16.12 -2.33 -1.56
CA VAL A 118 15.52 -2.08 -0.25
C VAL A 118 15.17 -3.42 0.40
N ASP A 119 15.87 -3.75 1.47
CA ASP A 119 15.59 -4.98 2.24
C ASP A 119 14.23 -4.90 2.98
N ALA A 120 13.73 -6.06 3.40
CA ALA A 120 12.42 -6.16 4.05
C ALA A 120 12.28 -5.29 5.30
N THR A 121 13.33 -5.17 6.11
CA THR A 121 13.30 -4.37 7.34
C THR A 121 13.24 -2.88 7.00
N ALA A 122 14.07 -2.43 6.07
CA ALA A 122 14.09 -1.05 5.59
C ALA A 122 12.75 -0.66 4.96
N MET A 123 12.15 -1.55 4.16
CA MET A 123 10.84 -1.32 3.53
C MET A 123 9.73 -1.12 4.56
N VAL A 124 9.66 -1.98 5.58
CA VAL A 124 8.67 -1.88 6.68
C VAL A 124 8.87 -0.59 7.48
N GLN A 125 10.12 -0.21 7.79
CA GLN A 125 10.40 1.03 8.51
C GLN A 125 10.07 2.28 7.69
N ALA A 126 10.34 2.27 6.38
CA ALA A 126 10.00 3.37 5.48
C ALA A 126 8.48 3.60 5.45
N VAL A 127 7.69 2.54 5.29
CA VAL A 127 6.22 2.64 5.31
C VAL A 127 5.71 3.10 6.69
N ARG A 128 6.25 2.56 7.79
CA ARG A 128 5.88 2.98 9.15
C ARG A 128 6.13 4.47 9.36
N GLY A 129 7.31 4.96 8.96
CA GLY A 129 7.67 6.37 9.04
C GLY A 129 6.78 7.26 8.17
N ALA A 130 6.51 6.83 6.94
CA ALA A 130 5.61 7.54 6.02
C ALA A 130 4.18 7.64 6.59
N LEU A 131 3.63 6.55 7.13
CA LEU A 131 2.29 6.51 7.71
C LEU A 131 2.17 7.40 8.96
N ALA A 132 3.22 7.46 9.78
CA ALA A 132 3.28 8.33 10.95
C ALA A 132 3.36 9.82 10.58
N ALA A 133 3.98 10.15 9.45
CA ALA A 133 4.09 11.52 8.94
C ALA A 133 2.90 11.95 8.05
N ALA A 134 2.11 11.00 7.55
CA ALA A 134 1.07 11.26 6.57
C ALA A 134 -0.08 12.08 7.14
N ALA A 135 -0.44 13.15 6.41
CA ALA A 135 -1.58 14.00 6.70
C ALA A 135 -2.75 13.69 5.75
N ALA A 136 -3.94 14.15 6.13
CA ALA A 136 -5.10 14.08 5.24
C ALA A 136 -4.91 15.06 4.06
N ASP A 137 -5.03 14.57 2.84
CA ASP A 137 -5.02 15.39 1.63
C ASP A 137 -6.39 15.31 0.93
N PRO A 138 -7.20 16.38 0.99
CA PRO A 138 -8.55 16.36 0.42
C PRO A 138 -8.61 16.83 -1.04
N ASN A 139 -7.51 17.29 -1.65
CA ASN A 139 -7.57 18.06 -2.90
C ASN A 139 -7.15 17.30 -4.16
N ASP A 140 -6.60 16.10 -4.00
CA ASP A 140 -6.13 15.28 -5.10
C ASP A 140 -6.39 13.80 -4.76
N VAL A 141 -6.50 12.94 -5.77
CA VAL A 141 -6.82 11.52 -5.59
C VAL A 141 -5.73 10.68 -6.23
N ALA A 142 -5.17 9.74 -5.47
CA ALA A 142 -4.11 8.87 -5.96
C ALA A 142 -4.67 7.84 -6.96
N ASP A 143 -3.78 7.20 -7.74
CA ASP A 143 -4.18 6.07 -8.59
C ASP A 143 -4.65 4.87 -7.75
N VAL A 144 -4.08 4.71 -6.56
CA VAL A 144 -4.29 3.55 -5.70
C VAL A 144 -4.93 3.96 -4.37
N LEU A 145 -5.99 3.27 -3.97
CA LEU A 145 -6.50 3.25 -2.61
C LEU A 145 -6.10 1.95 -1.93
N PHE A 146 -5.56 2.02 -0.72
CA PHE A 146 -5.41 0.90 0.19
C PHE A 146 -6.31 1.09 1.42
N SER A 147 -6.98 0.03 1.86
CA SER A 147 -7.71 0.03 3.12
C SER A 147 -7.53 -1.28 3.87
N TYR A 148 -7.43 -1.17 5.20
CA TYR A 148 -7.38 -2.32 6.10
C TYR A 148 -8.45 -2.20 7.19
N GLY A 149 -9.28 -3.24 7.33
CA GLY A 149 -10.32 -3.33 8.36
C GLY A 149 -11.60 -2.54 8.06
N MET A 150 -11.73 -1.98 6.84
CA MET A 150 -13.02 -1.51 6.35
C MET A 150 -13.89 -2.71 5.93
N SER A 151 -15.20 -2.61 6.05
CA SER A 151 -16.11 -3.65 5.55
C SER A 151 -15.96 -3.84 4.04
N ALA A 152 -16.22 -5.07 3.60
CA ALA A 152 -16.35 -5.42 2.19
C ALA A 152 -17.40 -4.55 1.50
N ILE A 153 -17.24 -4.37 0.19
CA ILE A 153 -18.28 -3.75 -0.64
C ILE A 153 -19.17 -4.87 -1.15
N ASP A 154 -20.43 -4.84 -0.74
CA ASP A 154 -21.46 -5.75 -1.22
C ASP A 154 -22.08 -5.21 -2.52
N GLY A 155 -22.02 -6.01 -3.60
CA GLY A 155 -22.65 -5.67 -4.87
C GLY A 155 -21.77 -4.80 -5.78
N GLU A 156 -22.37 -3.85 -6.50
CA GLU A 156 -21.66 -2.97 -7.43
C GLU A 156 -20.84 -1.92 -6.67
N HIS A 157 -19.60 -1.69 -7.11
CA HIS A 157 -18.78 -0.59 -6.59
C HIS A 157 -19.47 0.75 -6.88
N PRO A 158 -19.49 1.72 -5.94
CA PRO A 158 -20.17 3.01 -6.13
C PRO A 158 -19.56 3.93 -7.22
N GLY A 159 -18.69 3.41 -8.11
CA GLY A 159 -17.85 4.18 -9.01
C GLY A 159 -16.55 4.65 -8.33
N PRO A 160 -15.50 5.03 -9.09
CA PRO A 160 -14.18 5.23 -8.53
C PRO A 160 -14.03 6.62 -7.93
N ALA A 161 -13.27 6.67 -6.84
CA ALA A 161 -12.32 7.75 -6.64
C ALA A 161 -10.95 7.38 -7.24
N HIS A 162 -10.57 6.08 -7.23
CA HIS A 162 -9.24 5.58 -7.60
C HIS A 162 -9.27 4.60 -8.77
N THR A 163 -8.15 4.47 -9.48
CA THR A 163 -7.99 3.53 -10.61
C THR A 163 -7.89 2.08 -10.13
N LEU A 164 -7.24 1.87 -8.97
CA LEU A 164 -7.12 0.60 -8.26
C LEU A 164 -7.47 0.78 -6.78
N GLU A 165 -8.33 -0.07 -6.22
CA GLU A 165 -8.58 -0.14 -4.79
C GLU A 165 -8.25 -1.54 -4.26
N VAL A 166 -7.35 -1.60 -3.28
CA VAL A 166 -6.95 -2.81 -2.56
C VAL A 166 -7.57 -2.76 -1.17
N ARG A 167 -8.52 -3.64 -0.90
CA ARG A 167 -9.32 -3.63 0.32
C ARG A 167 -9.11 -4.92 1.10
N ALA A 168 -8.33 -4.82 2.17
CA ALA A 168 -8.03 -5.93 3.07
C ALA A 168 -8.96 -5.93 4.28
N PHE A 169 -9.62 -7.06 4.54
CA PHE A 169 -10.52 -7.23 5.69
C PHE A 169 -10.54 -8.68 6.16
N HIS A 170 -10.76 -8.86 7.46
CA HIS A 170 -10.89 -10.19 8.05
C HIS A 170 -12.29 -10.76 7.78
N ALA A 171 -12.35 -11.98 7.25
CA ALA A 171 -13.57 -12.77 7.11
C ALA A 171 -13.21 -14.27 7.09
N ASP A 172 -14.06 -15.12 7.68
CA ASP A 172 -13.94 -16.59 7.61
C ASP A 172 -12.52 -17.16 7.88
N ASP A 173 -11.90 -16.74 8.98
CA ASP A 173 -10.56 -17.13 9.45
C ASP A 173 -9.39 -16.79 8.49
N ALA A 174 -9.62 -15.92 7.50
CA ALA A 174 -8.61 -15.46 6.56
C ALA A 174 -8.66 -13.95 6.35
N LEU A 175 -7.53 -13.40 5.88
CA LEU A 175 -7.51 -12.03 5.36
C LEU A 175 -7.98 -12.04 3.90
N HIS A 176 -9.20 -11.55 3.67
CA HIS A 176 -9.70 -11.29 2.33
C HIS A 176 -9.07 -10.03 1.77
N VAL A 177 -8.70 -10.07 0.50
CA VAL A 177 -8.19 -8.91 -0.24
C VAL A 177 -9.00 -8.79 -1.52
N ASP A 178 -9.86 -7.77 -1.56
CA ASP A 178 -10.61 -7.41 -2.74
C ASP A 178 -9.81 -6.39 -3.56
N TRP A 179 -9.59 -6.71 -4.83
CA TRP A 179 -8.94 -5.85 -5.82
C TRP A 179 -10.02 -5.30 -6.75
N TRP A 180 -10.42 -4.06 -6.51
CA TRP A 180 -11.35 -3.34 -7.39
C TRP A 180 -10.54 -2.51 -8.38
N TYR A 181 -10.80 -2.66 -9.67
CA TYR A 181 -10.04 -1.94 -10.69
C TYR A 181 -10.92 -1.41 -11.81
N ALA A 182 -10.55 -0.25 -12.33
CA ALA A 182 -11.18 0.36 -13.49
C ALA A 182 -10.90 -0.50 -14.73
N ARG A 183 -11.92 -1.16 -15.31
CA ARG A 183 -11.74 -2.11 -16.44
C ARG A 183 -11.05 -1.53 -17.68
N HIS A 184 -11.07 -0.21 -17.84
CA HIS A 184 -10.50 0.47 -19.00
C HIS A 184 -9.05 0.91 -18.76
N GLN A 185 -8.57 0.85 -17.52
CA GLN A 185 -7.21 1.23 -17.13
C GLN A 185 -6.30 0.01 -16.92
N PHE A 186 -6.88 -1.18 -16.82
CA PHE A 186 -6.16 -2.42 -16.58
C PHE A 186 -6.58 -3.54 -17.53
N GLU A 187 -5.59 -4.29 -17.98
CA GLU A 187 -5.76 -5.65 -18.40
C GLU A 187 -6.00 -6.54 -17.16
N PRO A 188 -6.96 -7.49 -17.20
CA PRO A 188 -7.25 -8.33 -16.04
C PRO A 188 -6.05 -9.11 -15.51
N TYR A 189 -5.16 -9.57 -16.40
CA TYR A 189 -3.99 -10.36 -16.01
C TYR A 189 -2.99 -9.53 -15.18
N THR A 190 -2.92 -8.21 -15.37
CA THR A 190 -2.04 -7.34 -14.58
C THR A 190 -2.49 -7.31 -13.13
N VAL A 191 -3.79 -7.25 -12.89
CA VAL A 191 -4.35 -7.26 -11.52
C VAL A 191 -4.26 -8.64 -10.87
N GLU A 192 -4.44 -9.71 -11.66
CA GLU A 192 -4.21 -11.09 -11.20
C GLU A 192 -2.76 -11.29 -10.76
N GLU A 193 -1.79 -10.81 -11.56
CA GLU A 193 -0.36 -10.87 -11.22
C GLU A 193 -0.04 -9.99 -9.99
N LEU A 194 -0.59 -8.79 -9.88
CA LEU A 194 -0.43 -7.93 -8.69
C LEU A 194 -0.91 -8.65 -7.42
N ALA A 195 -2.06 -9.34 -7.47
CA ALA A 195 -2.60 -10.07 -6.35
C ALA A 195 -1.74 -11.28 -5.95
N GLU A 196 -1.19 -12.00 -6.94
CA GLU A 196 -0.26 -13.10 -6.70
C GLU A 196 1.06 -12.61 -6.09
N GLN A 197 1.67 -11.58 -6.69
CA GLN A 197 2.92 -10.99 -6.19
C GLN A 197 2.76 -10.34 -4.82
N PHE A 198 1.58 -9.78 -4.51
CA PHE A 198 1.25 -9.28 -3.19
C PHE A 198 1.31 -10.39 -2.13
N SER A 199 0.74 -11.56 -2.43
CA SER A 199 0.79 -12.70 -1.51
C SER A 199 2.22 -13.17 -1.26
N TYR A 200 3.06 -13.20 -2.30
CA TYR A 200 4.49 -13.53 -2.14
C TYR A 200 5.26 -12.48 -1.37
N ALA A 201 4.95 -11.19 -1.57
CA ALA A 201 5.56 -10.11 -0.82
C ALA A 201 5.16 -10.13 0.66
N VAL A 202 3.93 -10.50 1.00
CA VAL A 202 3.53 -10.70 2.41
C VAL A 202 4.38 -11.78 3.06
N ILE A 203 4.57 -12.93 2.40
CA ILE A 203 5.40 -14.03 2.92
C ILE A 203 6.84 -13.58 3.13
N GLU A 204 7.43 -12.92 2.12
CA GLU A 204 8.78 -12.38 2.18
C GLU A 204 8.96 -11.44 3.37
N LEU A 205 8.13 -10.41 3.47
CA LEU A 205 8.25 -9.39 4.52
C LEU A 205 8.01 -9.98 5.91
N ALA A 206 7.04 -10.89 6.04
CA ALA A 206 6.79 -11.59 7.30
C ALA A 206 7.98 -12.46 7.74
N SER A 207 8.72 -13.03 6.79
CA SER A 207 9.83 -13.96 7.06
C SER A 207 11.18 -13.26 7.25
N GLU A 208 11.41 -12.14 6.55
CA GLU A 208 12.74 -11.53 6.42
C GLU A 208 12.90 -10.23 7.22
N ALA A 209 11.82 -9.53 7.54
CA ALA A 209 11.91 -8.32 8.35
C ALA A 209 12.34 -8.64 9.79
N LEU A 210 13.13 -7.74 10.38
CA LEU A 210 13.64 -7.87 11.74
C LEU A 210 13.12 -6.73 12.62
N PRO A 211 12.89 -6.98 13.94
CA PRO A 211 12.56 -5.92 14.88
C PRO A 211 13.76 -4.96 15.01
N VAL A 212 13.48 -3.67 14.93
CA VAL A 212 14.49 -2.63 15.13
C VAL A 212 14.49 -2.28 16.61
N ALA A 213 15.66 -2.31 17.25
CA ALA A 213 15.81 -1.93 18.65
C ALA A 213 15.47 -0.43 18.83
N GLU A 214 14.64 -0.12 19.83
CA GLU A 214 14.37 1.26 20.28
C GLU A 214 15.64 1.98 20.78
#